data_AF-A0A7X8BLJ7-F1
#
_entry.id   AF-A0A7X8BLJ7-F1
#
_cell.length_a   1.000
_cell.length_b   1.000
_cell.length_c   1.000
_cell.angle_alpha   90.00
_cell.angle_beta   90.00
_cell.angle_gamma   90.00
#
_symmetry.space_group_name_H-M   'P 1'
#
loop_
_entity.id
_entity.type
_entity.pdbx_description
1 polymer ?
#
loop_
_entity_poly.entity_id
_entity_poly.type
_entity_poly.pdbx_seq_one_letter_code
_entity_poly.pdbx_strand_id
1 'polypeptide(L)'
;MKIHYAPLEEDAREEIERYISEGSIYADVPENIYNKNQARTWYRPEERLQAQPGILILTTDALLSSIDGYIKWREGMGYLVKAATKEQILASGITGLDLEEQIRNWLRKNAADYEYLFIIASNDDIPMRTMYGYGNDPNQDPGWYYPGVTDIYYGELSRNDAHSWDSDGDGYYGEVLPDGSGPTVDNPDLEMELHVGRINTSEPTKVKSILDKIRKFETTSDQAYKRNAVTSASIPFYKTTDGEGLDGAIFMEYLQDAEILDRGLTTTLYEKGGDMPSAYDCDLPETHENLVSTLKNNNVGVFVEYNHGSPVSFARFIVHDKNGNGFFESGEEEWFDCLTTGDAWNLNGEHPNVAFLMSCVNGRPEEKPVCIAQALLNYGSVAVVAHTRVSYSGGWHTPANGGFECLFYEDIKAFAHDGIPIGEAVSKARPVLREKEPQWFFLNGYPHVLYGDPAMNLVGVPVAAAREPLEPRVCNPLLYISDSKIVTYDIPAASYIRLEVWDVSGRKVQTLYEGYAPSGKRSCGLNPAALASGTYFLTLRYGSQTCIAKTVLVH
;
A
#
# COMPACT_ATOMS: atom_id res chain seq x y z
N MET A 1 31.76 21.06 -20.13
CA MET A 1 32.72 21.98 -19.48
C MET A 1 33.73 21.11 -18.76
N LYS A 2 35.03 21.15 -19.11
CA LYS A 2 36.05 20.36 -18.42
C LYS A 2 36.43 21.05 -17.13
N ILE A 3 36.31 20.35 -16.01
CA ILE A 3 36.78 20.79 -14.70
C ILE A 3 37.75 19.73 -14.20
N HIS A 4 38.90 20.16 -13.68
CA HIS A 4 39.94 19.32 -13.09
C HIS A 4 39.79 19.29 -11.56
N TYR A 5 40.08 18.15 -10.95
CA TYR A 5 40.09 17.94 -9.49
C TYR A 5 41.49 17.58 -8.97
N ALA A 6 41.72 17.87 -7.68
CA ALA A 6 42.84 17.41 -6.88
C ALA A 6 42.28 16.66 -5.64
N PRO A 7 42.73 15.42 -5.34
CA PRO A 7 42.22 14.66 -4.20
C PRO A 7 42.85 15.11 -2.88
N LEU A 8 42.05 15.08 -1.81
CA LEU A 8 42.50 15.07 -0.41
C LEU A 8 42.50 13.59 0.04
N GLU A 9 43.70 13.04 0.11
CA GLU A 9 44.08 11.69 0.56
C GLU A 9 43.61 10.48 -0.29
N GLU A 10 44.42 9.42 -0.25
CA GLU A 10 44.46 8.30 -1.19
C GLU A 10 43.42 7.21 -0.87
N ASP A 11 42.98 7.16 0.39
CA ASP A 11 41.97 6.25 0.95
C ASP A 11 40.53 6.65 0.56
N ALA A 12 40.22 7.94 0.57
CA ALA A 12 38.92 8.47 0.14
C ALA A 12 38.65 8.19 -1.36
N ARG A 13 39.71 8.03 -2.15
CA ARG A 13 39.61 7.77 -3.59
C ARG A 13 39.19 6.34 -3.90
N GLU A 14 39.76 5.33 -3.23
CA GLU A 14 39.37 3.93 -3.40
C GLU A 14 37.93 3.69 -2.94
N GLU A 15 37.50 4.34 -1.86
CA GLU A 15 36.12 4.21 -1.35
C GLU A 15 35.08 4.83 -2.29
N ILE A 16 35.42 5.98 -2.90
CA ILE A 16 34.57 6.64 -3.91
C ILE A 16 34.54 5.85 -5.21
N GLU A 17 35.67 5.34 -5.70
CA GLU A 17 35.75 4.54 -6.93
C GLU A 17 34.99 3.20 -6.78
N ARG A 18 35.06 2.56 -5.61
CA ARG A 18 34.24 1.39 -5.25
C ARG A 18 32.75 1.72 -5.28
N TYR A 19 32.33 2.82 -4.64
CA TYR A 19 30.91 3.21 -4.55
C TYR A 19 30.30 3.64 -5.90
N ILE A 20 31.08 4.27 -6.78
CA ILE A 20 30.66 4.62 -8.16
C ILE A 20 30.49 3.36 -9.01
N SER A 21 31.31 2.33 -8.78
CA SER A 21 31.20 1.04 -9.48
C SER A 21 29.98 0.20 -9.05
N GLU A 22 29.38 0.51 -7.88
CA GLU A 22 28.33 -0.27 -7.22
C GLU A 22 26.89 0.17 -7.55
N GLY A 23 26.70 1.27 -8.29
CA GLY A 23 25.41 1.63 -8.92
C GLY A 23 24.27 1.95 -7.94
N SER A 24 24.15 3.21 -7.54
CA SER A 24 22.90 3.74 -6.97
C SER A 24 21.92 4.15 -8.08
N ILE A 25 20.63 4.20 -7.77
CA ILE A 25 19.54 4.73 -8.63
C ILE A 25 19.78 6.15 -9.14
N TYR A 26 20.77 6.85 -8.59
CA TYR A 26 21.01 8.25 -8.85
C TYR A 26 22.39 8.44 -9.50
N ALA A 27 22.45 8.26 -10.82
CA ALA A 27 23.57 8.76 -11.64
C ALA A 27 23.67 10.30 -11.59
N ASP A 28 22.64 10.96 -11.05
CA ASP A 28 22.49 12.41 -11.05
C ASP A 28 22.76 13.08 -9.69
N VAL A 29 23.26 12.36 -8.67
CA VAL A 29 23.84 13.05 -7.51
C VAL A 29 25.16 13.67 -7.99
N PRO A 30 25.28 15.01 -8.08
CA PRO A 30 26.55 15.61 -8.47
C PRO A 30 27.60 15.16 -7.44
N GLU A 31 28.77 14.71 -7.92
CA GLU A 31 29.91 14.16 -7.15
C GLU A 31 30.47 15.07 -6.03
N ASN A 32 29.81 16.19 -5.69
CA ASN A 32 30.29 17.22 -4.78
C ASN A 32 29.32 17.52 -3.62
N ILE A 33 28.70 16.51 -3.00
CA ILE A 33 27.99 16.69 -1.73
C ILE A 33 28.95 16.45 -0.56
N TYR A 34 29.49 17.54 -0.02
CA TYR A 34 30.43 17.58 1.13
C TYR A 34 29.87 16.93 2.41
N ASN A 35 28.56 16.69 2.47
CA ASN A 35 27.85 16.14 3.62
C ASN A 35 27.04 14.87 3.28
N LYS A 36 27.48 14.03 2.32
CA LYS A 36 26.77 12.83 1.82
C LYS A 36 26.15 11.94 2.92
N ASN A 37 26.84 11.76 4.04
CA ASN A 37 26.33 10.97 5.18
C ASN A 37 25.22 11.68 5.99
N GLN A 38 25.22 13.03 6.05
CA GLN A 38 24.10 13.82 6.58
C GLN A 38 22.98 14.02 5.54
N ALA A 39 23.32 14.05 4.25
CA ALA A 39 22.34 14.13 3.17
C ALA A 39 21.50 12.85 3.13
N ARG A 40 22.11 11.67 3.35
CA ARG A 40 21.40 10.39 3.55
C ARG A 40 20.40 10.42 4.71
N THR A 41 20.63 11.21 5.75
CA THR A 41 19.66 11.34 6.86
C THR A 41 18.50 12.29 6.54
N TRP A 42 18.58 13.11 5.48
CA TRP A 42 17.56 14.10 5.09
C TRP A 42 17.05 13.94 3.65
N TYR A 43 17.49 12.90 2.93
CA TYR A 43 17.07 12.54 1.58
C TYR A 43 16.16 11.33 1.69
N ARG A 44 14.86 11.59 1.59
CA ARG A 44 13.77 10.63 1.78
C ARG A 44 13.01 10.47 0.46
N PRO A 45 13.20 9.38 -0.30
CA PRO A 45 12.54 9.15 -1.58
C PRO A 45 11.00 9.20 -1.50
N GLU A 46 10.44 8.79 -0.37
CA GLU A 46 9.03 8.94 0.04
C GLU A 46 8.50 10.39 0.03
N GLU A 47 9.38 11.41 0.02
CA GLU A 47 8.99 12.83 -0.08
C GLU A 47 9.06 13.38 -1.51
N ARG A 48 9.38 12.54 -2.50
CA ARG A 48 9.55 12.93 -3.90
C ARG A 48 8.20 12.99 -4.61
N LEU A 49 7.58 14.17 -4.63
CA LEU A 49 6.38 14.35 -5.45
C LEU A 49 6.76 14.80 -6.87
N GLN A 50 6.53 13.91 -7.82
CA GLN A 50 6.58 14.17 -9.25
C GLN A 50 5.58 15.28 -9.63
N ALA A 51 5.90 16.09 -10.65
CA ALA A 51 4.99 17.12 -11.17
C ALA A 51 3.69 16.52 -11.76
N GLN A 52 3.71 15.23 -12.10
CA GLN A 52 2.57 14.38 -12.48
C GLN A 52 2.79 13.00 -11.87
N PRO A 53 1.82 12.40 -11.15
CA PRO A 53 1.99 11.06 -10.60
C PRO A 53 2.12 10.03 -11.74
N GLY A 54 3.05 9.09 -11.61
CA GLY A 54 3.37 8.09 -12.63
C GLY A 54 2.93 6.68 -12.26
N ILE A 55 2.34 5.95 -13.20
CA ILE A 55 2.01 4.51 -13.09
C ILE A 55 2.85 3.73 -14.09
N LEU A 56 3.73 2.88 -13.57
CA LEU A 56 4.43 1.88 -14.37
C LEU A 56 3.65 0.56 -14.29
N ILE A 57 3.20 0.06 -15.43
CA ILE A 57 2.51 -1.22 -15.55
C ILE A 57 3.56 -2.28 -15.93
N LEU A 58 3.75 -3.27 -15.07
CA LEU A 58 4.60 -4.42 -15.33
C LEU A 58 3.71 -5.60 -15.78
N THR A 59 3.89 -6.07 -17.01
CA THR A 59 2.96 -7.01 -17.67
C THR A 59 3.70 -7.98 -18.60
N THR A 60 2.98 -8.79 -19.38
CA THR A 60 3.53 -9.56 -20.50
C THR A 60 3.06 -9.00 -21.85
N ASP A 61 3.76 -9.32 -22.94
CA ASP A 61 3.38 -8.94 -24.30
C ASP A 61 1.94 -9.37 -24.65
N ALA A 62 1.53 -10.55 -24.18
CA ALA A 62 0.20 -11.11 -24.43
C ALA A 62 -0.95 -10.28 -23.83
N LEU A 63 -0.67 -9.48 -22.81
CA LEU A 63 -1.66 -8.70 -22.07
C LEU A 63 -1.73 -7.23 -22.50
N LEU A 64 -0.83 -6.74 -23.36
CA LEU A 64 -0.78 -5.33 -23.78
C LEU A 64 -2.12 -4.81 -24.30
N SER A 65 -2.79 -5.58 -25.17
CA SER A 65 -4.12 -5.19 -25.69
C SER A 65 -5.21 -5.13 -24.61
N SER A 66 -5.05 -5.85 -23.51
CA SER A 66 -6.02 -5.88 -22.40
C SER A 66 -5.93 -4.65 -21.51
N ILE A 67 -4.79 -3.95 -21.52
CA ILE A 67 -4.52 -2.78 -20.66
C ILE A 67 -4.64 -1.44 -21.39
N ASP A 68 -4.78 -1.42 -22.72
CA ASP A 68 -4.90 -0.18 -23.52
C ASP A 68 -5.99 0.77 -23.04
N GLY A 69 -7.15 0.23 -22.66
CA GLY A 69 -8.28 1.03 -22.16
C GLY A 69 -7.97 1.67 -20.81
N TYR A 70 -7.24 0.96 -19.96
CA TYR A 70 -6.79 1.46 -18.66
C TYR A 70 -5.75 2.57 -18.81
N ILE A 71 -4.75 2.36 -19.67
CA ILE A 71 -3.71 3.36 -19.97
C ILE A 71 -4.35 4.68 -20.39
N LYS A 72 -5.21 4.64 -21.41
CA LYS A 72 -5.89 5.84 -21.93
C LYS A 72 -6.74 6.54 -20.86
N TRP A 73 -7.39 5.76 -19.99
CA TRP A 73 -8.19 6.32 -18.90
C TRP A 73 -7.31 7.04 -17.87
N ARG A 74 -6.23 6.41 -17.40
CA ARG A 74 -5.30 7.00 -16.42
C ARG A 74 -4.53 8.19 -16.99
N GLU A 75 -4.08 8.12 -18.25
CA GLU A 75 -3.52 9.29 -18.96
C GLU A 75 -4.53 10.44 -19.05
N GLY A 76 -5.81 10.13 -19.31
CA GLY A 76 -6.90 11.10 -19.29
C GLY A 76 -7.16 11.73 -17.90
N MET A 77 -6.74 11.05 -16.82
CA MET A 77 -6.75 11.58 -15.45
C MET A 77 -5.48 12.38 -15.11
N GLY A 78 -4.52 12.48 -16.03
CA GLY A 78 -3.29 13.24 -15.86
C GLY A 78 -2.10 12.44 -15.30
N TYR A 79 -2.19 11.10 -15.27
CA TYR A 79 -1.06 10.25 -14.90
C TYR A 79 -0.09 10.09 -16.08
N LEU A 80 1.21 10.04 -15.78
CA LEU A 80 2.19 9.47 -16.69
C LEU A 80 2.03 7.94 -16.63
N VAL A 81 1.64 7.29 -17.72
CA VAL A 81 1.44 5.83 -17.71
C VAL A 81 2.37 5.17 -18.71
N LYS A 82 3.10 4.14 -18.27
CA LYS A 82 3.96 3.34 -19.15
C LYS A 82 3.74 1.86 -18.89
N ALA A 83 3.65 1.07 -19.96
CA ALA A 83 3.73 -0.38 -19.86
C ALA A 83 5.15 -0.86 -20.17
N ALA A 84 5.66 -1.76 -19.35
CA ALA A 84 6.90 -2.51 -19.56
C ALA A 84 6.57 -4.01 -19.48
N THR A 85 7.03 -4.77 -20.47
CA THR A 85 6.76 -6.21 -20.51
C THR A 85 7.93 -7.02 -19.97
N LYS A 86 7.65 -8.18 -19.37
CA LYS A 86 8.65 -9.18 -19.00
C LYS A 86 9.59 -9.46 -20.17
N GLU A 87 9.05 -9.62 -21.38
CA GLU A 87 9.82 -9.90 -22.59
C GLU A 87 10.78 -8.75 -22.95
N GLN A 88 10.34 -7.50 -22.82
CA GLN A 88 11.20 -6.32 -22.99
C GLN A 88 12.31 -6.23 -21.94
N ILE A 89 11.99 -6.57 -20.68
CA ILE A 89 12.95 -6.58 -19.58
C ILE A 89 14.03 -7.63 -19.82
N LEU A 90 13.65 -8.85 -20.18
CA LEU A 90 14.56 -9.94 -20.52
C LEU A 90 15.49 -9.58 -21.69
N ALA A 91 14.99 -8.80 -22.66
CA ALA A 91 15.76 -8.34 -23.82
C ALA A 91 16.59 -7.07 -23.57
N SER A 92 16.49 -6.43 -22.39
CA SER A 92 17.09 -5.12 -22.11
C SER A 92 18.61 -5.14 -21.94
N GLY A 93 19.21 -6.32 -21.73
CA GLY A 93 20.61 -6.49 -21.37
C GLY A 93 20.93 -6.18 -19.89
N ILE A 94 19.94 -5.79 -19.09
CA ILE A 94 20.05 -5.75 -17.63
C ILE A 94 19.91 -7.17 -17.10
N THR A 95 20.79 -7.57 -16.18
CA THR A 95 20.89 -8.93 -15.64
C THR A 95 20.45 -8.99 -14.17
N GLY A 96 20.09 -10.19 -13.73
CA GLY A 96 19.92 -10.60 -12.33
C GLY A 96 20.24 -12.10 -12.21
N LEU A 97 20.40 -12.61 -11.00
CA LEU A 97 20.59 -14.04 -10.71
C LEU A 97 19.36 -14.87 -11.12
N ASP A 98 18.18 -14.28 -10.97
CA ASP A 98 16.89 -14.83 -11.38
C ASP A 98 16.00 -13.76 -12.03
N LEU A 99 14.77 -14.15 -12.39
CA LEU A 99 13.83 -13.27 -13.09
C LEU A 99 13.41 -12.09 -12.21
N GLU A 100 13.13 -12.36 -10.95
CA GLU A 100 12.75 -11.39 -9.92
C GLU A 100 13.84 -10.32 -9.77
N GLU A 101 15.11 -10.71 -9.65
CA GLU A 101 16.21 -9.76 -9.51
C GLU A 101 16.40 -8.97 -10.82
N GLN A 102 16.29 -9.64 -11.97
CA GLN A 102 16.40 -8.98 -13.26
C GLN A 102 15.32 -7.89 -13.43
N ILE A 103 14.08 -8.18 -13.00
CA ILE A 103 12.98 -7.21 -12.97
C ILE A 103 13.31 -6.06 -12.02
N ARG A 104 13.71 -6.34 -10.77
CA ARG A 104 14.03 -5.29 -9.80
C ARG A 104 15.18 -4.41 -10.26
N ASN A 105 16.25 -4.98 -10.80
CA ASN A 105 17.37 -4.24 -11.38
C ASN A 105 16.95 -3.38 -12.58
N TRP A 106 15.99 -3.84 -13.37
CA TRP A 106 15.40 -3.03 -14.43
C TRP A 106 14.57 -1.87 -13.87
N LEU A 107 13.73 -2.12 -12.86
CA LEU A 107 12.94 -1.08 -12.18
C LEU A 107 13.84 -0.01 -11.57
N ARG A 108 14.90 -0.39 -10.85
CA ARG A 108 15.91 0.54 -10.32
C ARG A 108 16.49 1.46 -11.41
N LYS A 109 16.62 1.01 -12.65
CA LYS A 109 17.15 1.86 -13.74
C LYS A 109 16.10 2.69 -14.48
N ASN A 110 14.83 2.34 -14.37
CA ASN A 110 13.79 2.86 -15.29
C ASN A 110 12.55 3.43 -14.58
N ALA A 111 12.40 3.25 -13.27
CA ALA A 111 11.18 3.55 -12.54
C ALA A 111 11.26 4.83 -11.67
N ALA A 112 12.37 5.57 -11.70
CA ALA A 112 12.55 6.80 -10.91
C ALA A 112 11.50 7.89 -11.19
N ASP A 113 10.79 7.79 -12.32
CA ASP A 113 9.73 8.70 -12.75
C ASP A 113 8.30 8.23 -12.41
N TYR A 114 8.15 7.20 -11.57
CA TYR A 114 6.86 6.62 -11.25
C TYR A 114 6.68 6.57 -9.74
N GLU A 115 5.42 6.62 -9.33
CA GLU A 115 4.99 6.54 -7.92
C GLU A 115 4.30 5.21 -7.64
N TYR A 116 3.75 4.59 -8.69
CA TYR A 116 2.98 3.37 -8.61
C TYR A 116 3.56 2.30 -9.55
N LEU A 117 3.64 1.07 -9.04
CA LEU A 117 3.90 -0.12 -9.83
C LEU A 117 2.63 -0.99 -9.86
N PHE A 118 2.03 -1.12 -11.03
CA PHE A 118 0.87 -1.99 -11.21
C PHE A 118 1.28 -3.26 -11.96
N ILE A 119 1.36 -4.38 -11.23
CA ILE A 119 1.74 -5.68 -11.79
C ILE A 119 0.49 -6.37 -12.35
N ILE A 120 0.46 -6.64 -13.65
CA ILE A 120 -0.65 -7.28 -14.34
C ILE A 120 -0.13 -8.54 -15.04
N ALA A 121 -0.05 -9.63 -14.27
CA ALA A 121 0.30 -10.97 -14.74
C ALA A 121 0.09 -11.97 -13.60
N SER A 122 -0.05 -13.25 -13.94
CA SER A 122 0.00 -14.32 -12.95
C SER A 122 1.36 -14.39 -12.25
N ASN A 123 1.38 -14.96 -11.04
CA ASN A 123 2.60 -15.25 -10.29
C ASN A 123 3.53 -16.22 -11.03
N ASP A 124 3.01 -17.03 -11.96
CA ASP A 124 3.84 -17.92 -12.78
C ASP A 124 4.61 -17.12 -13.86
N ASP A 125 4.07 -15.97 -14.28
CA ASP A 125 4.68 -15.09 -15.29
C ASP A 125 5.59 -14.03 -14.67
N ILE A 126 5.12 -13.36 -13.63
CA ILE A 126 5.84 -12.32 -12.90
C ILE A 126 5.77 -12.69 -11.42
N PRO A 127 6.70 -13.52 -10.94
CA PRO A 127 6.66 -14.06 -9.58
C PRO A 127 6.83 -12.97 -8.52
N MET A 128 6.12 -13.11 -7.41
CA MET A 128 6.49 -12.44 -6.17
C MET A 128 7.84 -12.98 -5.67
N ARG A 129 8.66 -12.14 -5.03
CA ARG A 129 9.93 -12.57 -4.47
C ARG A 129 9.70 -13.45 -3.25
N THR A 130 10.31 -14.64 -3.24
CA THR A 130 10.39 -15.53 -2.08
C THR A 130 11.19 -14.89 -0.95
N MET A 131 10.68 -14.94 0.29
CA MET A 131 11.24 -14.31 1.48
C MET A 131 11.47 -15.32 2.61
N TYR A 132 12.60 -15.18 3.30
CA TYR A 132 13.03 -16.07 4.38
C TYR A 132 13.01 -15.35 5.73
N GLY A 133 11.85 -14.77 6.06
CA GLY A 133 11.69 -13.99 7.29
C GLY A 133 11.95 -14.77 8.60
N TYR A 134 11.87 -16.11 8.59
CA TYR A 134 12.07 -16.93 9.79
C TYR A 134 13.02 -18.12 9.54
N GLY A 135 14.29 -17.92 9.84
CA GLY A 135 15.33 -18.96 9.86
C GLY A 135 15.82 -19.40 8.48
N ASN A 136 17.10 -19.74 8.43
CA ASN A 136 17.84 -20.11 7.22
C ASN A 136 17.56 -21.56 6.73
N ASP A 137 16.34 -22.09 6.93
CA ASP A 137 16.01 -23.42 6.42
C ASP A 137 15.22 -23.34 5.10
N PRO A 138 15.89 -23.43 3.95
CA PRO A 138 15.23 -23.55 2.63
C PRO A 138 14.31 -24.76 2.50
N ASN A 139 14.39 -25.72 3.44
CA ASN A 139 13.57 -26.92 3.45
C ASN A 139 12.37 -26.83 4.40
N GLN A 140 12.10 -25.66 5.01
CA GLN A 140 10.79 -25.44 5.62
C GLN A 140 9.73 -25.56 4.52
N ASP A 141 8.77 -26.46 4.74
CA ASP A 141 7.66 -26.71 3.83
C ASP A 141 6.98 -25.36 3.51
N PRO A 142 6.91 -24.93 2.23
CA PRO A 142 6.29 -23.67 1.77
C PRO A 142 4.76 -23.66 1.92
N GLY A 143 4.25 -24.30 2.98
CA GLY A 143 2.87 -24.37 3.36
C GLY A 143 2.32 -23.03 3.80
N TRP A 144 1.84 -22.95 5.04
CA TRP A 144 1.10 -21.79 5.54
C TRP A 144 2.00 -20.69 6.10
N TYR A 145 3.23 -21.04 6.46
CA TYR A 145 4.11 -20.21 7.28
C TYR A 145 5.24 -19.60 6.45
N TYR A 146 6.30 -20.33 6.10
CA TYR A 146 7.45 -19.82 5.35
C TYR A 146 8.08 -20.91 4.45
N PRO A 147 8.79 -20.53 3.36
CA PRO A 147 9.10 -19.17 2.93
C PRO A 147 7.87 -18.38 2.45
N GLY A 148 7.90 -17.07 2.74
CA GLY A 148 6.90 -16.10 2.35
C GLY A 148 7.09 -15.63 0.92
N VAL A 149 6.15 -14.85 0.39
CA VAL A 149 6.27 -14.21 -0.92
C VAL A 149 5.72 -12.80 -0.85
N THR A 150 6.35 -11.85 -1.56
CA THR A 150 5.91 -10.46 -1.56
C THR A 150 6.26 -9.71 -2.85
N ASP A 151 5.44 -8.71 -3.16
CA ASP A 151 5.68 -7.71 -4.20
C ASP A 151 6.44 -6.48 -3.69
N ILE A 152 6.60 -6.33 -2.37
CA ILE A 152 7.33 -5.20 -1.75
C ILE A 152 8.75 -5.07 -2.32
N TYR A 153 9.38 -6.21 -2.63
CA TYR A 153 10.69 -6.29 -3.29
C TYR A 153 10.79 -5.45 -4.56
N TYR A 154 9.70 -5.35 -5.34
CA TYR A 154 9.67 -4.56 -6.56
C TYR A 154 9.41 -3.06 -6.33
N GLY A 155 8.94 -2.68 -5.15
CA GLY A 155 8.64 -1.29 -4.82
C GLY A 155 9.67 -0.60 -3.93
N GLU A 156 10.45 -1.35 -3.17
CA GLU A 156 11.63 -0.86 -2.47
C GLU A 156 12.84 -0.98 -3.43
N LEU A 157 13.40 0.15 -3.84
CA LEU A 157 14.40 0.27 -4.91
C LEU A 157 15.69 0.97 -4.45
N SER A 158 15.79 1.36 -3.17
CA SER A 158 16.85 2.22 -2.63
C SER A 158 18.25 1.69 -2.91
N ARG A 159 18.47 0.38 -2.71
CA ARG A 159 19.77 -0.31 -2.78
C ARG A 159 19.67 -1.61 -3.57
N ASN A 160 20.81 -2.07 -4.09
CA ASN A 160 20.91 -3.41 -4.68
C ASN A 160 20.76 -4.48 -3.59
N ASP A 161 20.55 -5.74 -3.98
CA ASP A 161 20.25 -6.81 -3.03
C ASP A 161 21.40 -7.05 -2.05
N ALA A 162 22.65 -7.01 -2.52
CA ALA A 162 23.87 -7.08 -1.72
C ALA A 162 24.00 -6.04 -0.58
N HIS A 163 23.11 -5.03 -0.54
CA HIS A 163 23.06 -4.01 0.51
C HIS A 163 21.63 -3.76 1.05
N SER A 164 20.67 -4.62 0.71
CA SER A 164 19.29 -4.53 1.18
C SER A 164 18.71 -5.92 1.45
N TRP A 165 18.29 -6.61 0.39
CA TRP A 165 17.49 -7.82 0.46
C TRP A 165 18.27 -9.13 0.51
N ASP A 166 19.58 -9.14 0.27
CA ASP A 166 20.49 -10.32 0.37
C ASP A 166 21.90 -9.81 0.70
N SER A 167 22.04 -9.24 1.89
CA SER A 167 23.19 -8.43 2.31
C SER A 167 24.43 -9.26 2.64
N ASP A 168 24.25 -10.54 3.01
CA ASP A 168 25.35 -11.49 3.22
C ASP A 168 25.58 -12.42 2.01
N GLY A 169 24.70 -12.38 1.01
CA GLY A 169 24.90 -12.98 -0.30
C GLY A 169 24.71 -14.49 -0.31
N ASP A 170 23.88 -15.01 0.59
CA ASP A 170 23.59 -16.43 0.70
C ASP A 170 22.34 -16.87 -0.09
N GLY A 171 21.61 -15.89 -0.64
CA GLY A 171 20.44 -16.08 -1.51
C GLY A 171 19.12 -16.24 -0.75
N TYR A 172 19.11 -16.03 0.57
CA TYR A 172 17.88 -16.01 1.36
C TYR A 172 17.40 -14.58 1.57
N TYR A 173 16.48 -14.17 0.71
CA TYR A 173 16.07 -12.78 0.68
C TYR A 173 15.22 -12.37 1.90
N GLY A 174 15.56 -11.22 2.49
CA GLY A 174 14.82 -10.60 3.59
C GLY A 174 15.01 -11.30 4.94
N GLU A 175 16.14 -11.98 5.13
CA GLU A 175 16.45 -12.78 6.31
C GLU A 175 16.59 -11.98 7.61
N VAL A 176 16.21 -12.66 8.68
CA VAL A 176 16.33 -12.21 10.07
C VAL A 176 16.92 -13.37 10.87
N LEU A 177 17.73 -13.05 11.89
CA LEU A 177 18.49 -14.08 12.62
C LEU A 177 17.59 -15.22 13.12
N PRO A 178 18.04 -16.50 13.05
CA PRO A 178 17.21 -17.70 13.26
C PRO A 178 16.46 -17.81 14.59
N ASP A 179 16.88 -17.08 15.63
CA ASP A 179 16.28 -17.12 16.97
C ASP A 179 15.43 -15.88 17.29
N GLY A 180 15.22 -14.98 16.32
CA GLY A 180 14.52 -13.71 16.50
C GLY A 180 15.18 -12.74 17.48
N SER A 181 16.39 -13.06 17.96
CA SER A 181 17.03 -12.38 19.09
C SER A 181 18.07 -11.32 18.69
N GLY A 182 18.40 -11.20 17.40
CA GLY A 182 19.43 -10.29 16.93
C GLY A 182 18.99 -9.37 15.78
N PRO A 183 19.90 -8.48 15.32
CA PRO A 183 19.62 -7.55 14.23
C PRO A 183 19.28 -8.32 12.95
N THR A 184 18.47 -7.71 12.09
CA THR A 184 18.12 -8.30 10.79
C THR A 184 19.41 -8.57 9.98
N VAL A 185 19.50 -9.75 9.35
CA VAL A 185 20.65 -10.12 8.51
C VAL A 185 20.60 -9.27 7.25
N ASP A 186 19.41 -9.20 6.67
CA ASP A 186 19.04 -8.27 5.62
C ASP A 186 18.38 -7.03 6.18
N ASN A 187 18.58 -5.88 5.54
CA ASN A 187 18.03 -4.63 6.03
C ASN A 187 17.49 -3.77 4.89
N PRO A 188 16.39 -4.22 4.22
CA PRO A 188 15.62 -3.30 3.41
C PRO A 188 15.13 -2.15 4.31
N ASP A 189 15.23 -0.91 3.82
CA ASP A 189 14.72 0.24 4.59
C ASP A 189 13.19 0.30 4.59
N LEU A 190 12.55 -0.32 3.59
CA LEU A 190 11.10 -0.38 3.39
C LEU A 190 10.47 0.98 3.10
N GLU A 191 11.31 1.95 2.71
CA GLU A 191 10.83 3.19 2.10
C GLU A 191 10.42 2.86 0.66
N MET A 192 9.12 2.93 0.37
CA MET A 192 8.61 2.48 -0.91
C MET A 192 8.80 3.57 -1.96
N GLU A 193 9.71 3.38 -2.92
CA GLU A 193 9.78 4.22 -4.12
C GLU A 193 8.60 4.01 -5.05
N LEU A 194 8.04 2.79 -5.09
CA LEU A 194 6.82 2.48 -5.84
C LEU A 194 5.79 1.83 -4.92
N HIS A 195 4.59 2.40 -4.89
CA HIS A 195 3.43 1.78 -4.28
C HIS A 195 2.92 0.65 -5.19
N VAL A 196 2.93 -0.59 -4.68
CA VAL A 196 2.71 -1.78 -5.51
C VAL A 196 1.30 -2.33 -5.34
N GLY A 197 0.67 -2.71 -6.45
CA GLY A 197 -0.55 -3.50 -6.48
C GLY A 197 -0.53 -4.51 -7.63
N ARG A 198 -1.33 -5.57 -7.53
CA ARG A 198 -1.30 -6.70 -8.47
C ARG A 198 -2.67 -7.15 -8.97
N ILE A 199 -2.77 -7.51 -10.25
CA ILE A 199 -3.77 -8.43 -10.81
C ILE A 199 -3.06 -9.76 -11.08
N ASN A 200 -3.35 -10.79 -10.27
CA ASN A 200 -2.69 -12.10 -10.32
C ASN A 200 -3.36 -13.05 -11.32
N THR A 201 -3.45 -12.64 -12.58
CA THR A 201 -3.92 -13.52 -13.67
C THR A 201 -3.35 -13.07 -15.01
N SER A 202 -3.02 -14.04 -15.85
CA SER A 202 -2.60 -13.81 -17.24
C SER A 202 -3.72 -14.07 -18.25
N GLU A 203 -4.99 -14.13 -17.80
CA GLU A 203 -6.14 -14.31 -18.68
C GLU A 203 -6.64 -12.94 -19.21
N PRO A 204 -6.50 -12.65 -20.52
CA PRO A 204 -6.80 -11.33 -21.09
C PRO A 204 -8.20 -10.79 -20.77
N THR A 205 -9.21 -11.67 -20.83
CA THR A 205 -10.62 -11.34 -20.56
C THR A 205 -10.86 -10.96 -19.10
N LYS A 206 -10.22 -11.66 -18.16
CA LYS A 206 -10.31 -11.33 -16.72
C LYS A 206 -9.59 -10.03 -16.42
N VAL A 207 -8.37 -9.83 -16.94
CA VAL A 207 -7.61 -8.58 -16.78
C VAL A 207 -8.47 -7.39 -17.24
N LYS A 208 -9.01 -7.44 -18.46
CA LYS A 208 -9.86 -6.38 -18.99
C LYS A 208 -11.08 -6.12 -18.11
N SER A 209 -11.77 -7.18 -17.66
CA SER A 209 -12.95 -7.08 -16.79
C SER A 209 -12.64 -6.40 -15.45
N ILE A 210 -11.52 -6.77 -14.82
CA ILE A 210 -11.07 -6.19 -13.56
C ILE A 210 -10.77 -4.70 -13.74
N LEU A 211 -10.01 -4.32 -14.77
CA LEU A 211 -9.66 -2.93 -15.05
C LEU A 211 -10.89 -2.08 -15.38
N ASP A 212 -11.84 -2.62 -16.15
CA ASP A 212 -13.12 -1.95 -16.44
C ASP A 212 -13.93 -1.70 -15.16
N LYS A 213 -13.89 -2.63 -14.21
CA LYS A 213 -14.56 -2.52 -12.92
C LYS A 213 -13.88 -1.51 -12.00
N ILE A 214 -12.54 -1.50 -11.92
CA ILE A 214 -11.76 -0.48 -11.20
C ILE A 214 -12.12 0.92 -11.71
N ARG A 215 -12.12 1.10 -13.04
CA ARG A 215 -12.52 2.37 -13.68
C ARG A 215 -13.94 2.79 -13.29
N LYS A 216 -14.92 1.86 -13.36
CA LYS A 216 -16.32 2.15 -12.98
C LYS A 216 -16.42 2.56 -11.51
N PHE A 217 -15.76 1.82 -10.63
CA PHE A 217 -15.74 2.13 -9.21
C PHE A 217 -15.17 3.53 -8.97
N GLU A 218 -13.96 3.81 -9.41
CA GLU A 218 -13.29 5.08 -9.10
C GLU A 218 -14.01 6.27 -9.73
N THR A 219 -14.60 6.13 -10.93
CA THR A 219 -15.37 7.22 -11.56
C THR A 219 -16.75 7.47 -10.92
N THR A 220 -17.21 6.58 -10.04
CA THR A 220 -18.50 6.75 -9.34
C THR A 220 -18.37 7.78 -8.22
N SER A 221 -19.26 8.77 -8.24
CA SER A 221 -19.31 9.87 -7.25
C SER A 221 -20.39 9.70 -6.18
N ASP A 222 -21.08 8.55 -6.15
CA ASP A 222 -22.10 8.23 -5.16
C ASP A 222 -21.48 8.02 -3.77
N GLN A 223 -21.49 9.07 -2.95
CA GLN A 223 -20.96 9.05 -1.59
C GLN A 223 -21.68 8.06 -0.68
N ALA A 224 -22.99 7.85 -0.88
CA ALA A 224 -23.76 6.94 -0.02
C ALA A 224 -23.26 5.51 -0.22
N TYR A 225 -23.08 5.11 -1.48
CA TYR A 225 -22.43 3.83 -1.80
C TYR A 225 -20.98 3.77 -1.31
N LYS A 226 -20.16 4.78 -1.61
CA LYS A 226 -18.72 4.74 -1.32
C LYS A 226 -18.39 4.70 0.18
N ARG A 227 -19.23 5.32 1.01
CA ARG A 227 -19.06 5.32 2.48
C ARG A 227 -19.84 4.19 3.16
N ASN A 228 -20.72 3.49 2.45
CA ASN A 228 -21.42 2.33 3.01
C ASN A 228 -20.43 1.20 3.25
N ALA A 229 -20.36 0.74 4.49
CA ALA A 229 -19.42 -0.28 4.93
C ALA A 229 -20.13 -1.54 5.42
N VAL A 230 -19.43 -2.66 5.30
CA VAL A 230 -19.80 -3.93 5.95
C VAL A 230 -18.60 -4.40 6.75
N THR A 231 -18.80 -4.67 8.04
CA THR A 231 -17.79 -5.23 8.93
C THR A 231 -18.24 -6.60 9.44
N SER A 232 -17.39 -7.61 9.28
CA SER A 232 -17.66 -8.99 9.71
C SER A 232 -16.58 -9.46 10.67
N ALA A 233 -16.90 -9.93 11.87
CA ALA A 233 -15.89 -10.40 12.80
C ALA A 233 -16.34 -11.60 13.62
N SER A 234 -15.49 -12.63 13.64
CA SER A 234 -15.63 -13.72 14.59
C SER A 234 -14.88 -13.43 15.88
N ILE A 235 -14.86 -14.41 16.78
CA ILE A 235 -13.91 -14.45 17.89
C ILE A 235 -12.71 -15.29 17.41
N PRO A 236 -11.66 -14.67 16.84
CA PRO A 236 -10.51 -15.41 16.31
C PRO A 236 -9.70 -16.11 17.41
N PHE A 237 -9.80 -15.64 18.66
CA PHE A 237 -9.09 -16.24 19.79
C PHE A 237 -10.03 -16.31 20.98
N TYR A 238 -10.58 -17.49 21.26
CA TYR A 238 -11.38 -17.70 22.46
C TYR A 238 -10.49 -17.76 23.72
N LYS A 239 -11.05 -17.34 24.85
CA LYS A 239 -10.38 -17.39 26.15
C LYS A 239 -10.06 -18.84 26.52
N THR A 240 -8.84 -19.10 26.97
CA THR A 240 -8.42 -20.42 27.48
C THR A 240 -8.01 -20.32 28.95
N THR A 241 -7.72 -21.45 29.61
CA THR A 241 -7.23 -21.44 31.01
C THR A 241 -5.91 -20.69 31.18
N ASP A 242 -5.12 -20.60 30.12
CA ASP A 242 -3.76 -20.05 30.13
C ASP A 242 -3.62 -18.69 29.43
N GLY A 243 -4.70 -18.18 28.82
CA GLY A 243 -4.66 -16.96 28.02
C GLY A 243 -6.00 -16.26 27.91
N GLU A 244 -5.96 -14.93 27.84
CA GLU A 244 -7.14 -14.12 27.53
C GLU A 244 -7.54 -14.28 26.06
N GLY A 245 -8.85 -14.18 25.80
CA GLY A 245 -9.37 -14.19 24.44
C GLY A 245 -9.31 -12.81 23.77
N LEU A 246 -9.53 -12.79 22.46
CA LEU A 246 -9.68 -11.60 21.64
C LEU A 246 -10.91 -11.78 20.74
N ASP A 247 -11.92 -10.96 21.01
CA ASP A 247 -13.12 -10.84 20.19
C ASP A 247 -12.83 -9.86 19.03
N GLY A 248 -12.92 -10.32 17.78
CA GLY A 248 -12.59 -9.51 16.61
C GLY A 248 -13.52 -8.29 16.44
N ALA A 249 -14.73 -8.34 17.03
CA ALA A 249 -15.66 -7.22 17.02
C ALA A 249 -15.07 -5.95 17.67
N ILE A 250 -14.09 -6.08 18.59
CA ILE A 250 -13.41 -4.92 19.18
C ILE A 250 -12.74 -4.04 18.12
N PHE A 251 -12.16 -4.64 17.09
CA PHE A 251 -11.51 -3.91 16.01
C PHE A 251 -12.55 -3.14 15.18
N MET A 252 -13.66 -3.80 14.87
CA MET A 252 -14.75 -3.24 14.06
C MET A 252 -15.47 -2.09 14.78
N GLU A 253 -15.68 -2.23 16.09
CA GLU A 253 -16.25 -1.17 16.92
C GLU A 253 -15.28 0.01 17.04
N TYR A 254 -13.97 -0.25 17.17
CA TYR A 254 -12.97 0.83 17.23
C TYR A 254 -12.97 1.66 15.94
N LEU A 255 -13.05 1.03 14.76
CA LEU A 255 -13.13 1.76 13.48
C LEU A 255 -14.33 2.71 13.44
N GLN A 256 -15.46 2.33 14.04
CA GLN A 256 -16.67 3.13 14.09
C GLN A 256 -16.60 4.23 15.17
N ASP A 257 -16.11 3.90 16.36
CA ASP A 257 -15.95 4.85 17.48
C ASP A 257 -14.92 5.94 17.18
N ALA A 258 -13.89 5.61 16.39
CA ALA A 258 -12.89 6.55 15.91
C ALA A 258 -13.35 7.35 14.66
N GLU A 259 -14.60 7.19 14.23
CA GLU A 259 -15.19 7.82 13.03
C GLU A 259 -14.42 7.53 11.73
N ILE A 260 -13.64 6.44 11.69
CA ILE A 260 -12.95 5.97 10.47
C ILE A 260 -13.98 5.39 9.51
N LEU A 261 -14.89 4.57 10.04
CA LEU A 261 -16.10 4.13 9.35
C LEU A 261 -17.31 4.80 9.99
N ASP A 262 -18.24 5.26 9.15
CA ASP A 262 -19.45 5.92 9.62
C ASP A 262 -20.42 4.88 10.19
N ARG A 263 -20.62 4.89 11.51
CA ARG A 263 -21.52 3.97 12.21
C ARG A 263 -22.94 3.97 11.64
N GLY A 264 -23.43 5.11 11.15
CA GLY A 264 -24.76 5.21 10.53
C GLY A 264 -24.86 4.59 9.14
N LEU A 265 -23.73 4.25 8.53
CA LEU A 265 -23.61 3.64 7.20
C LEU A 265 -22.86 2.30 7.25
N THR A 266 -22.71 1.69 8.43
CA THR A 266 -21.98 0.43 8.58
C THR A 266 -22.95 -0.67 9.00
N THR A 267 -23.01 -1.76 8.24
CA THR A 267 -23.67 -2.99 8.67
C THR A 267 -22.67 -3.91 9.37
N THR A 268 -23.01 -4.31 10.59
CA THR A 268 -22.16 -5.13 11.47
C THR A 268 -22.62 -6.59 11.52
N LEU A 269 -21.68 -7.52 11.36
CA LEU A 269 -21.89 -8.96 11.50
C LEU A 269 -20.90 -9.54 12.51
N TYR A 270 -21.36 -9.96 13.69
CA TYR A 270 -20.48 -10.52 14.73
C TYR A 270 -20.87 -11.95 15.12
N GLU A 271 -19.93 -12.72 15.67
CA GLU A 271 -20.17 -14.09 16.15
C GLU A 271 -21.25 -14.13 17.25
N LYS A 272 -22.32 -14.88 17.02
CA LYS A 272 -23.47 -15.00 17.96
C LYS A 272 -23.92 -16.44 18.19
N GLY A 273 -23.19 -17.41 17.66
CA GLY A 273 -23.41 -18.84 17.86
C GLY A 273 -22.56 -19.42 18.99
N GLY A 274 -22.83 -20.70 19.30
CA GLY A 274 -22.18 -21.42 20.38
C GLY A 274 -22.56 -20.93 21.78
N ASP A 275 -21.81 -21.40 22.77
CA ASP A 275 -22.02 -21.08 24.19
C ASP A 275 -21.23 -19.84 24.65
N MET A 276 -20.34 -19.34 23.79
CA MET A 276 -19.46 -18.19 24.07
C MET A 276 -19.59 -17.11 22.96
N PRO A 277 -20.77 -16.51 22.72
CA PRO A 277 -20.95 -15.52 21.66
C PRO A 277 -20.23 -14.19 21.96
N SER A 278 -20.02 -13.37 20.93
CA SER A 278 -19.48 -12.01 21.07
C SER A 278 -20.34 -11.17 22.00
N ALA A 279 -19.68 -10.37 22.84
CA ALA A 279 -20.35 -9.46 23.78
C ALA A 279 -20.86 -8.16 23.12
N TYR A 280 -20.42 -7.85 21.89
CA TYR A 280 -20.78 -6.62 21.18
C TYR A 280 -22.09 -6.78 20.43
N ASP A 281 -22.98 -5.78 20.49
CA ASP A 281 -24.20 -5.78 19.68
C ASP A 281 -23.87 -5.69 18.18
N CYS A 282 -24.72 -6.28 17.33
CA CYS A 282 -24.54 -6.26 15.88
C CYS A 282 -25.89 -6.25 15.16
N ASP A 283 -25.89 -5.90 13.87
CA ASP A 283 -27.10 -5.91 13.04
C ASP A 283 -27.53 -7.34 12.70
N LEU A 284 -26.56 -8.20 12.39
CA LEU A 284 -26.80 -9.60 12.03
C LEU A 284 -25.77 -10.52 12.68
N PRO A 285 -26.11 -11.78 12.98
CA PRO A 285 -25.12 -12.81 13.30
C PRO A 285 -24.16 -13.05 12.12
N GLU A 286 -22.88 -13.23 12.39
CA GLU A 286 -21.90 -13.63 11.38
C GLU A 286 -22.17 -15.08 10.94
N THR A 287 -22.77 -15.24 9.78
CA THR A 287 -22.98 -16.54 9.12
C THR A 287 -22.73 -16.39 7.64
N HIS A 288 -22.41 -17.50 6.95
CA HIS A 288 -22.27 -17.52 5.49
C HIS A 288 -23.45 -16.86 4.80
N GLU A 289 -24.68 -17.25 5.18
CA GLU A 289 -25.90 -16.75 4.57
C GLU A 289 -26.06 -15.24 4.79
N ASN A 290 -25.86 -14.74 6.00
CA ASN A 290 -25.98 -13.33 6.30
C ASN A 290 -24.91 -12.49 5.58
N LEU A 291 -23.66 -12.94 5.57
CA LEU A 291 -22.57 -12.19 4.95
C LEU A 291 -22.73 -12.15 3.42
N VAL A 292 -22.93 -13.32 2.78
CA VAL A 292 -23.11 -13.40 1.33
C VAL A 292 -24.35 -12.63 0.88
N SER A 293 -25.47 -12.75 1.61
CA SER A 293 -26.68 -11.98 1.27
C SER A 293 -26.48 -10.47 1.45
N THR A 294 -25.74 -10.05 2.47
CA THR A 294 -25.44 -8.62 2.71
C THR A 294 -24.57 -8.06 1.59
N LEU A 295 -23.46 -8.71 1.24
CA LEU A 295 -22.54 -8.25 0.20
C LEU A 295 -23.13 -8.37 -1.22
N LYS A 296 -24.08 -9.29 -1.43
CA LYS A 296 -24.79 -9.45 -2.71
C LYS A 296 -25.87 -8.38 -2.93
N ASN A 297 -26.63 -8.04 -1.89
CA ASN A 297 -27.85 -7.25 -2.04
C ASN A 297 -27.68 -5.76 -1.71
N ASN A 298 -26.53 -5.35 -1.17
CA ASN A 298 -26.25 -3.97 -0.82
C ASN A 298 -25.13 -3.38 -1.68
N ASN A 299 -25.13 -2.06 -1.81
CA ASN A 299 -24.05 -1.31 -2.45
C ASN A 299 -22.99 -1.01 -1.40
N VAL A 300 -21.87 -1.73 -1.38
CA VAL A 300 -20.86 -1.65 -0.33
C VAL A 300 -19.58 -1.04 -0.90
N GLY A 301 -19.15 0.10 -0.36
CA GLY A 301 -17.91 0.75 -0.76
C GLY A 301 -16.68 0.14 -0.07
N VAL A 302 -16.82 -0.22 1.21
CA VAL A 302 -15.75 -0.78 2.05
C VAL A 302 -16.22 -2.05 2.75
N PHE A 303 -15.46 -3.13 2.63
CA PHE A 303 -15.70 -4.39 3.32
C PHE A 303 -14.48 -4.73 4.18
N VAL A 304 -14.69 -4.98 5.46
CA VAL A 304 -13.63 -5.37 6.41
C VAL A 304 -14.06 -6.67 7.09
N GLU A 305 -13.16 -7.64 7.15
CA GLU A 305 -13.41 -8.88 7.90
C GLU A 305 -12.26 -9.21 8.85
N TYR A 306 -12.59 -9.82 9.99
CA TYR A 306 -11.61 -10.36 10.94
C TYR A 306 -12.02 -11.77 11.38
N ASN A 307 -11.41 -12.77 10.74
CA ASN A 307 -11.68 -14.19 10.92
C ASN A 307 -10.40 -15.04 10.87
N HIS A 308 -10.56 -16.36 10.90
CA HIS A 308 -9.52 -17.29 10.44
C HIS A 308 -9.54 -17.41 8.93
N GLY A 309 -8.38 -17.65 8.34
CA GLY A 309 -8.24 -17.70 6.89
C GLY A 309 -7.74 -19.03 6.34
N SER A 310 -8.14 -19.32 5.11
CA SER A 310 -7.54 -20.28 4.20
C SER A 310 -7.28 -19.61 2.85
N PRO A 311 -6.51 -20.21 1.92
CA PRO A 311 -6.33 -19.61 0.60
C PRO A 311 -7.64 -19.43 -0.16
N VAL A 312 -8.69 -20.18 0.19
CA VAL A 312 -9.96 -20.23 -0.56
C VAL A 312 -11.19 -19.78 0.24
N SER A 313 -11.03 -19.41 1.51
CA SER A 313 -12.11 -18.94 2.38
C SER A 313 -11.58 -18.13 3.57
N PHE A 314 -12.48 -17.42 4.24
CA PHE A 314 -12.33 -17.11 5.65
C PHE A 314 -13.50 -17.68 6.44
N ALA A 315 -13.25 -18.07 7.67
CA ALA A 315 -14.11 -18.90 8.48
C ALA A 315 -14.11 -18.47 9.94
N ARG A 316 -15.25 -18.70 10.58
CA ARG A 316 -15.45 -18.59 12.02
C ARG A 316 -15.46 -19.99 12.63
N PHE A 317 -15.20 -20.08 13.92
CA PHE A 317 -15.60 -21.25 14.69
C PHE A 317 -16.38 -20.82 15.92
N ILE A 318 -17.34 -21.65 16.31
CA ILE A 318 -18.07 -21.50 17.57
C ILE A 318 -17.54 -22.51 18.58
N VAL A 319 -17.68 -22.17 19.86
CA VAL A 319 -17.33 -23.06 20.97
C VAL A 319 -18.61 -23.63 21.58
N HIS A 320 -18.64 -24.95 21.76
CA HIS A 320 -19.60 -25.64 22.62
C HIS A 320 -18.89 -26.04 23.91
N ASP A 321 -19.13 -25.31 25.00
CA ASP A 321 -18.45 -25.52 26.29
C ASP A 321 -18.97 -26.80 26.94
N LYS A 322 -18.32 -27.92 26.65
CA LYS A 322 -18.83 -29.26 26.99
C LYS A 322 -18.78 -29.53 28.48
N ASN A 323 -17.88 -28.86 29.19
CA ASN A 323 -17.63 -29.08 30.61
C ASN A 323 -18.16 -27.93 31.50
N GLY A 324 -18.61 -26.83 30.90
CA GLY A 324 -19.23 -25.69 31.56
C GLY A 324 -18.23 -24.82 32.34
N ASN A 325 -16.94 -24.82 31.97
CA ASN A 325 -15.91 -24.10 32.70
C ASN A 325 -15.67 -22.68 32.19
N GLY A 326 -16.29 -22.28 31.07
CA GLY A 326 -16.17 -20.96 30.46
C GLY A 326 -14.84 -20.70 29.74
N PHE A 327 -14.10 -21.74 29.40
CA PHE A 327 -12.83 -21.69 28.66
C PHE A 327 -12.92 -22.59 27.43
N PHE A 328 -12.31 -22.14 26.34
CA PHE A 328 -12.16 -22.94 25.15
C PHE A 328 -11.09 -24.02 25.34
N GLU A 329 -11.45 -25.27 25.04
CA GLU A 329 -10.51 -26.36 24.85
C GLU A 329 -10.60 -27.01 23.47
N SER A 330 -9.47 -27.53 22.97
CA SER A 330 -9.43 -28.24 21.69
C SER A 330 -10.39 -29.43 21.69
N GLY A 331 -11.19 -29.51 20.63
CA GLY A 331 -12.30 -30.45 20.47
C GLY A 331 -13.66 -29.86 20.82
N GLU A 332 -13.74 -28.61 21.26
CA GLU A 332 -14.99 -27.87 21.50
C GLU A 332 -15.41 -26.98 20.33
N GLU A 333 -14.52 -26.79 19.35
CA GLU A 333 -14.75 -25.97 18.18
C GLU A 333 -15.61 -26.66 17.10
N GLU A 334 -16.51 -25.89 16.48
CA GLU A 334 -17.21 -26.24 15.25
C GLU A 334 -17.01 -25.14 14.21
N TRP A 335 -16.47 -25.50 13.04
CA TRP A 335 -16.02 -24.57 12.00
C TRP A 335 -17.08 -24.32 10.93
N PHE A 336 -17.20 -23.06 10.51
CA PHE A 336 -18.10 -22.62 9.45
C PHE A 336 -17.41 -21.60 8.55
N ASP A 337 -17.46 -21.81 7.24
CA ASP A 337 -17.05 -20.78 6.29
C ASP A 337 -17.97 -19.56 6.42
N CYS A 338 -17.38 -18.37 6.34
CA CYS A 338 -18.12 -17.10 6.25
C CYS A 338 -18.25 -16.66 4.79
N LEU A 339 -17.19 -16.83 4.01
CA LEU A 339 -17.18 -16.58 2.57
C LEU A 339 -16.10 -17.43 1.90
N THR A 340 -16.40 -17.98 0.73
CA THR A 340 -15.47 -18.79 -0.06
C THR A 340 -15.21 -18.19 -1.44
N THR A 341 -14.15 -18.64 -2.11
CA THR A 341 -13.91 -18.36 -3.54
C THR A 341 -15.11 -18.68 -4.43
N GLY A 342 -15.92 -19.68 -4.05
CA GLY A 342 -17.12 -20.10 -4.74
C GLY A 342 -18.29 -19.11 -4.64
N ASP A 343 -18.25 -18.19 -3.67
CA ASP A 343 -19.28 -17.16 -3.49
C ASP A 343 -18.98 -15.87 -4.27
N ALA A 344 -17.71 -15.62 -4.61
CA ALA A 344 -17.25 -14.34 -5.15
C ALA A 344 -18.03 -13.88 -6.39
N TRP A 345 -18.39 -14.81 -7.30
CA TRP A 345 -19.14 -14.50 -8.52
C TRP A 345 -20.60 -14.08 -8.27
N ASN A 346 -21.15 -14.40 -7.08
CA ASN A 346 -22.51 -14.06 -6.68
C ASN A 346 -22.62 -12.70 -5.99
N LEU A 347 -21.50 -12.05 -5.67
CA LEU A 347 -21.48 -10.77 -4.98
C LEU A 347 -21.86 -9.62 -5.93
N ASN A 348 -22.10 -8.43 -5.37
CA ASN A 348 -22.51 -7.26 -6.14
C ASN A 348 -21.37 -6.70 -7.03
N GLY A 349 -21.23 -7.24 -8.24
CA GLY A 349 -20.24 -6.78 -9.21
C GLY A 349 -20.56 -5.43 -9.87
N GLU A 350 -21.80 -4.92 -9.75
CA GLU A 350 -22.18 -3.60 -10.24
C GLU A 350 -21.77 -2.47 -9.28
N HIS A 351 -21.76 -2.77 -7.98
CA HIS A 351 -21.27 -1.89 -6.91
C HIS A 351 -20.22 -2.61 -6.06
N PRO A 352 -19.03 -2.88 -6.63
CA PRO A 352 -17.97 -3.65 -5.98
C PRO A 352 -17.28 -2.88 -4.85
N ASN A 353 -16.87 -3.59 -3.79
CA ASN A 353 -16.19 -2.96 -2.65
C ASN A 353 -14.65 -2.91 -2.82
N VAL A 354 -14.01 -2.17 -1.91
CA VAL A 354 -12.64 -2.46 -1.47
C VAL A 354 -12.71 -3.40 -0.27
N ALA A 355 -12.02 -4.53 -0.33
CA ALA A 355 -12.00 -5.53 0.74
C ALA A 355 -10.69 -5.50 1.53
N PHE A 356 -10.80 -5.58 2.85
CA PHE A 356 -9.69 -5.74 3.79
C PHE A 356 -9.86 -7.09 4.49
N LEU A 357 -9.08 -8.08 4.06
CA LEU A 357 -9.15 -9.45 4.57
C LEU A 357 -8.12 -9.65 5.67
N MET A 358 -8.54 -9.50 6.93
CA MET A 358 -7.68 -9.69 8.10
C MET A 358 -7.48 -11.16 8.47
N SER A 359 -7.89 -12.07 7.59
CA SER A 359 -7.70 -13.51 7.70
C SER A 359 -6.40 -14.01 7.05
N CYS A 360 -5.72 -14.96 7.71
CA CYS A 360 -4.46 -15.56 7.24
C CYS A 360 -4.54 -16.08 5.80
N VAL A 361 -3.42 -16.03 5.05
CA VAL A 361 -3.19 -16.64 3.73
C VAL A 361 -4.23 -16.34 2.62
N ASN A 362 -5.16 -15.40 2.83
CA ASN A 362 -6.23 -15.07 1.89
C ASN A 362 -5.70 -14.50 0.56
N GLY A 363 -4.47 -13.97 0.58
CA GLY A 363 -3.71 -13.47 -0.56
C GLY A 363 -2.67 -14.44 -1.10
N ARG A 364 -2.74 -15.75 -0.86
CA ARG A 364 -1.73 -16.72 -1.33
C ARG A 364 -1.65 -16.78 -2.86
N PRO A 365 -0.59 -16.27 -3.53
CA PRO A 365 -0.57 -16.15 -4.99
C PRO A 365 -0.43 -17.48 -5.73
N GLU A 366 0.03 -18.53 -5.06
CA GLU A 366 0.26 -19.87 -5.63
C GLU A 366 -1.01 -20.71 -5.72
N GLU A 367 -2.07 -20.33 -5.02
CA GLU A 367 -3.33 -21.08 -4.95
C GLU A 367 -3.97 -21.25 -6.33
N LYS A 368 -4.40 -22.48 -6.66
CA LYS A 368 -5.02 -22.82 -7.94
C LYS A 368 -6.45 -23.36 -7.71
N PRO A 369 -7.48 -22.85 -8.43
CA PRO A 369 -7.37 -21.98 -9.59
C PRO A 369 -7.01 -20.53 -9.26
N VAL A 370 -7.43 -20.01 -8.09
CA VAL A 370 -7.07 -18.68 -7.55
C VAL A 370 -7.32 -18.66 -6.04
N CYS A 371 -6.63 -17.80 -5.30
CA CYS A 371 -6.96 -17.47 -3.91
C CYS A 371 -8.22 -16.60 -3.79
N ILE A 372 -8.77 -16.49 -2.58
CA ILE A 372 -9.96 -15.68 -2.28
C ILE A 372 -9.76 -14.20 -2.60
N ALA A 373 -8.59 -13.61 -2.34
CA ALA A 373 -8.32 -12.22 -2.73
C ALA A 373 -8.47 -12.00 -4.25
N GLN A 374 -7.90 -12.89 -5.07
CA GLN A 374 -8.03 -12.81 -6.52
C GLN A 374 -9.45 -13.19 -7.00
N ALA A 375 -10.15 -14.11 -6.32
CA ALA A 375 -11.54 -14.45 -6.64
C ALA A 375 -12.47 -13.26 -6.41
N LEU A 376 -12.32 -12.53 -5.29
CA LEU A 376 -13.05 -11.29 -5.03
C LEU A 376 -12.70 -10.23 -6.07
N LEU A 377 -11.41 -10.04 -6.39
CA LEU A 377 -10.98 -9.10 -7.43
C LEU A 377 -11.56 -9.44 -8.81
N ASN A 378 -11.74 -10.73 -9.15
CA ASN A 378 -12.40 -11.14 -10.39
C ASN A 378 -13.86 -10.67 -10.46
N TYR A 379 -14.56 -10.56 -9.33
CA TYR A 379 -16.02 -10.38 -9.29
C TYR A 379 -16.50 -9.26 -8.36
N GLY A 380 -16.52 -9.47 -7.04
CA GLY A 380 -17.17 -8.57 -6.06
C GLY A 380 -16.35 -7.38 -5.55
N SER A 381 -15.05 -7.31 -5.83
CA SER A 381 -14.17 -6.27 -5.32
C SER A 381 -13.31 -5.63 -6.41
N VAL A 382 -12.86 -4.39 -6.18
CA VAL A 382 -11.91 -3.66 -7.07
C VAL A 382 -10.50 -3.55 -6.50
N ALA A 383 -10.37 -3.75 -5.20
CA ALA A 383 -9.11 -3.96 -4.53
C ALA A 383 -9.31 -4.85 -3.32
N VAL A 384 -8.30 -5.64 -2.98
CA VAL A 384 -8.28 -6.53 -1.82
C VAL A 384 -6.92 -6.42 -1.15
N VAL A 385 -6.91 -6.01 0.11
CA VAL A 385 -5.71 -6.07 0.97
C VAL A 385 -5.77 -7.37 1.76
N ALA A 386 -4.71 -8.17 1.69
CA ALA A 386 -4.67 -9.50 2.30
C ALA A 386 -3.23 -9.94 2.60
N HIS A 387 -3.08 -11.02 3.38
CA HIS A 387 -1.79 -11.64 3.65
C HIS A 387 -1.53 -12.85 2.74
N THR A 388 -0.30 -12.99 2.21
CA THR A 388 0.13 -14.14 1.41
C THR A 388 0.48 -15.38 2.26
N ARG A 389 0.71 -15.18 3.56
CA ARG A 389 1.06 -16.20 4.57
C ARG A 389 0.25 -16.02 5.85
N VAL A 390 0.48 -16.89 6.84
CA VAL A 390 -0.04 -16.70 8.21
C VAL A 390 0.44 -15.36 8.75
N SER A 391 -0.48 -14.64 9.39
CA SER A 391 -0.24 -13.38 10.08
C SER A 391 -0.52 -13.54 11.58
N TYR A 392 0.15 -12.75 12.39
CA TYR A 392 0.15 -12.85 13.85
C TYR A 392 -0.49 -11.61 14.47
N SER A 393 -1.44 -11.86 15.36
CA SER A 393 -2.17 -10.84 16.10
C SER A 393 -1.27 -10.21 17.17
N GLY A 394 -1.43 -8.90 17.37
CA GLY A 394 -0.79 -8.14 18.44
C GLY A 394 -1.62 -8.06 19.73
N GLY A 395 -2.73 -8.80 19.83
CA GLY A 395 -3.70 -8.66 20.92
C GLY A 395 -4.39 -7.29 20.89
N TRP A 396 -5.05 -6.97 19.78
CA TRP A 396 -5.52 -5.62 19.49
C TRP A 396 -6.62 -5.11 20.43
N HIS A 397 -6.40 -3.93 21.00
CA HIS A 397 -7.46 -3.12 21.65
C HIS A 397 -7.44 -1.66 21.19
N THR A 398 -6.28 -1.16 20.75
CA THR A 398 -6.08 0.23 20.34
C THR A 398 -4.98 0.32 19.28
N PRO A 399 -4.85 1.46 18.58
CA PRO A 399 -3.73 1.73 17.67
C PRO A 399 -2.35 1.71 18.32
N ALA A 400 -2.24 1.63 19.65
CA ALA A 400 -0.96 1.41 20.30
C ALA A 400 -0.44 -0.03 20.14
N ASN A 401 -1.33 -1.01 19.90
CA ASN A 401 -0.98 -2.41 19.68
C ASN A 401 -0.36 -2.63 18.29
N GLY A 402 0.47 -3.67 18.16
CA GLY A 402 1.08 -4.09 16.90
C GLY A 402 0.26 -5.17 16.19
N GLY A 403 0.93 -6.19 15.66
CA GLY A 403 0.31 -7.26 14.87
C GLY A 403 -0.18 -6.83 13.49
N PHE A 404 -0.83 -7.75 12.78
CA PHE A 404 -1.45 -7.42 11.50
C PHE A 404 -2.58 -6.39 11.65
N GLU A 405 -3.23 -6.32 12.81
CA GLU A 405 -4.29 -5.36 13.08
C GLU A 405 -3.78 -3.93 12.95
N CYS A 406 -2.54 -3.66 13.34
CA CYS A 406 -1.89 -2.37 13.12
C CYS A 406 -1.80 -2.03 11.63
N LEU A 407 -1.47 -3.00 10.76
CA LEU A 407 -1.38 -2.75 9.33
C LEU A 407 -2.74 -2.38 8.76
N PHE A 408 -3.75 -3.21 9.02
CA PHE A 408 -5.11 -2.97 8.51
C PHE A 408 -5.73 -1.70 9.06
N TYR A 409 -5.50 -1.37 10.33
CA TYR A 409 -5.97 -0.12 10.91
C TYR A 409 -5.41 1.10 10.15
N GLU A 410 -4.10 1.14 9.94
CA GLU A 410 -3.46 2.26 9.22
C GLU A 410 -3.90 2.30 7.75
N ASP A 411 -4.04 1.14 7.08
CA ASP A 411 -4.54 1.07 5.71
C ASP A 411 -5.95 1.64 5.57
N ILE A 412 -6.88 1.15 6.42
CA ILE A 412 -8.29 1.53 6.37
C ILE A 412 -8.45 3.01 6.71
N LYS A 413 -7.74 3.50 7.73
CA LYS A 413 -7.75 4.91 8.09
C LYS A 413 -7.22 5.77 6.96
N ALA A 414 -6.04 5.46 6.43
CA ALA A 414 -5.44 6.23 5.35
C ALA A 414 -6.34 6.25 4.11
N PHE A 415 -6.89 5.09 3.72
CA PHE A 415 -7.69 4.96 2.50
C PHE A 415 -9.12 5.50 2.66
N ALA A 416 -9.86 5.02 3.66
CA ALA A 416 -11.30 5.28 3.79
C ALA A 416 -11.61 6.60 4.49
N HIS A 417 -10.74 7.07 5.40
CA HIS A 417 -10.93 8.32 6.13
C HIS A 417 -10.07 9.46 5.58
N ASP A 418 -8.77 9.25 5.39
CA ASP A 418 -7.86 10.34 4.97
C ASP A 418 -7.87 10.57 3.44
N GLY A 419 -8.47 9.66 2.67
CA GLY A 419 -8.60 9.77 1.22
C GLY A 419 -7.28 9.58 0.47
N ILE A 420 -6.35 8.81 1.05
CA ILE A 420 -5.06 8.45 0.45
C ILE A 420 -5.27 7.30 -0.55
N PRO A 421 -4.61 7.29 -1.73
CA PRO A 421 -4.65 6.15 -2.65
C PRO A 421 -4.26 4.83 -1.96
N ILE A 422 -4.92 3.73 -2.32
CA ILE A 422 -4.81 2.47 -1.57
C ILE A 422 -3.41 1.88 -1.53
N GLY A 423 -2.62 2.04 -2.60
CA GLY A 423 -1.23 1.58 -2.62
C GLY A 423 -0.35 2.35 -1.63
N GLU A 424 -0.54 3.67 -1.55
CA GLU A 424 0.17 4.53 -0.60
C GLU A 424 -0.26 4.23 0.84
N ALA A 425 -1.56 4.01 1.08
CA ALA A 425 -2.09 3.59 2.37
C ALA A 425 -1.40 2.29 2.86
N VAL A 426 -1.37 1.26 2.02
CA VAL A 426 -0.72 -0.04 2.31
C VAL A 426 0.78 0.11 2.56
N SER A 427 1.47 0.97 1.80
CA SER A 427 2.89 1.26 2.03
C SER A 427 3.16 1.95 3.37
N LYS A 428 2.36 2.95 3.73
CA LYS A 428 2.55 3.76 4.95
C LYS A 428 2.33 2.98 6.25
N ALA A 429 1.51 1.95 6.22
CA ALA A 429 1.27 1.12 7.39
C ALA A 429 2.52 0.34 7.84
N ARG A 430 3.42 -0.01 6.91
CA ARG A 430 4.58 -0.88 7.20
C ARG A 430 5.62 -0.23 8.12
N PRO A 431 6.09 1.00 7.88
CA PRO A 431 6.99 1.68 8.84
C PRO A 431 6.39 1.81 10.24
N VAL A 432 5.07 2.04 10.34
CA VAL A 432 4.36 2.13 11.63
C VAL A 432 4.42 0.81 12.39
N LEU A 433 4.17 -0.32 11.71
CA LEU A 433 4.35 -1.63 12.33
C LEU A 433 5.81 -1.89 12.70
N ARG A 434 6.77 -1.54 11.83
CA ARG A 434 8.21 -1.74 12.09
C ARG A 434 8.67 -1.00 13.34
N GLU A 435 8.14 0.20 13.61
CA GLU A 435 8.44 0.96 14.82
C GLU A 435 7.90 0.26 16.08
N LYS A 436 6.71 -0.35 16.00
CA LYS A 436 6.07 -1.05 17.11
C LYS A 436 6.68 -2.42 17.38
N GLU A 437 7.01 -3.16 16.33
CA GLU A 437 7.42 -4.56 16.38
C GLU A 437 8.67 -4.80 15.51
N PRO A 438 9.82 -4.17 15.80
CA PRO A 438 11.00 -4.26 14.95
C PRO A 438 11.54 -5.70 14.79
N GLN A 439 11.27 -6.56 15.77
CA GLN A 439 11.67 -7.97 15.79
C GLN A 439 10.66 -8.92 15.14
N TRP A 440 9.42 -8.49 14.89
CA TRP A 440 8.35 -9.37 14.39
C TRP A 440 7.67 -8.81 13.14
N PHE A 441 8.04 -7.59 12.73
CA PHE A 441 7.50 -6.89 11.58
C PHE A 441 7.43 -7.78 10.34
N PHE A 442 8.49 -8.52 10.02
CA PHE A 442 8.57 -9.35 8.82
C PHE A 442 7.49 -10.43 8.75
N LEU A 443 6.96 -10.88 9.90
CA LEU A 443 5.90 -11.88 9.93
C LEU A 443 4.57 -11.38 9.36
N ASN A 444 4.30 -10.09 9.54
CA ASN A 444 3.07 -9.45 9.08
C ASN A 444 3.34 -8.57 7.86
N GLY A 445 4.39 -7.76 7.90
CA GLY A 445 4.72 -6.73 6.92
C GLY A 445 5.08 -7.27 5.54
N TYR A 446 5.87 -8.34 5.43
CA TYR A 446 6.22 -8.94 4.14
C TYR A 446 5.02 -9.58 3.43
N PRO A 447 4.23 -10.46 4.09
CA PRO A 447 3.08 -11.08 3.43
C PRO A 447 1.91 -10.13 3.17
N HIS A 448 1.86 -8.94 3.78
CA HIS A 448 0.80 -7.95 3.54
C HIS A 448 0.88 -7.37 2.13
N VAL A 449 -0.12 -7.63 1.28
CA VAL A 449 -0.11 -7.28 -0.14
C VAL A 449 -1.42 -6.67 -0.61
N LEU A 450 -1.35 -5.92 -1.71
CA LEU A 450 -2.49 -5.32 -2.40
C LEU A 450 -2.78 -6.05 -3.72
N TYR A 451 -3.96 -6.65 -3.83
CA TYR A 451 -4.55 -7.08 -5.09
C TYR A 451 -5.43 -5.96 -5.64
N GLY A 452 -5.07 -5.36 -6.76
CA GLY A 452 -5.78 -4.23 -7.36
C GLY A 452 -4.85 -3.13 -7.85
N ASP A 453 -5.44 -2.02 -8.28
CA ASP A 453 -4.70 -0.85 -8.76
C ASP A 453 -4.20 -0.01 -7.57
N PRO A 454 -2.88 0.18 -7.41
CA PRO A 454 -2.33 0.92 -6.28
C PRO A 454 -2.61 2.43 -6.33
N ALA A 455 -2.93 3.00 -7.50
CA ALA A 455 -3.27 4.41 -7.65
C ALA A 455 -4.76 4.73 -7.38
N MET A 456 -5.56 3.72 -7.00
CA MET A 456 -7.00 3.86 -6.84
C MET A 456 -7.38 4.65 -5.59
N ASN A 457 -8.32 5.59 -5.76
CA ASN A 457 -8.97 6.32 -4.67
C ASN A 457 -10.36 5.74 -4.35
N LEU A 458 -10.79 5.83 -3.09
CA LEU A 458 -12.14 5.42 -2.67
C LEU A 458 -13.22 6.21 -3.43
N VAL A 459 -13.08 7.52 -3.46
CA VAL A 459 -13.94 8.44 -4.20
C VAL A 459 -13.09 9.14 -5.26
N GLY A 460 -13.35 8.89 -6.53
CA GLY A 460 -12.69 9.63 -7.60
C GLY A 460 -13.24 11.05 -7.77
N VAL A 461 -12.50 11.85 -8.52
CA VAL A 461 -12.94 13.20 -8.94
C VAL A 461 -13.95 13.04 -10.10
N PRO A 462 -15.11 13.74 -10.08
CA PRO A 462 -16.08 13.64 -11.16
C PRO A 462 -15.48 13.97 -12.54
N VAL A 463 -15.67 13.07 -13.51
CA VAL A 463 -15.24 13.21 -14.92
C VAL A 463 -15.85 14.42 -15.64
N ALA A 464 -16.84 15.11 -15.05
CA ALA A 464 -17.36 16.39 -15.56
C ALA A 464 -16.31 17.53 -15.57
N ALA A 465 -15.13 17.31 -14.98
CA ALA A 465 -13.96 18.18 -15.12
C ALA A 465 -13.06 17.82 -16.33
N ALA A 466 -13.38 16.80 -17.12
CA ALA A 466 -12.79 16.55 -18.44
C ALA A 466 -13.27 17.62 -19.42
N ARG A 467 -12.77 18.84 -19.22
CA ARG A 467 -12.88 19.91 -20.20
C ARG A 467 -11.99 19.57 -21.39
N GLU A 468 -12.49 19.94 -22.57
CA GLU A 468 -11.82 20.01 -23.87
C GLU A 468 -10.32 20.29 -23.78
N PRO A 469 -9.51 19.78 -24.74
CA PRO A 469 -8.06 19.76 -24.67
C PRO A 469 -7.57 21.12 -24.20
N LEU A 470 -7.11 21.15 -22.95
CA LEU A 470 -6.65 22.36 -22.33
C LEU A 470 -5.37 22.73 -23.05
N GLU A 471 -5.44 23.76 -23.89
CA GLU A 471 -4.30 24.66 -24.01
C GLU A 471 -3.79 24.94 -22.59
N PRO A 472 -2.46 24.90 -22.36
CA PRO A 472 -1.86 24.84 -21.04
C PRO A 472 -2.43 25.95 -20.14
N ARG A 473 -3.38 25.57 -19.28
CA ARG A 473 -3.98 26.50 -18.32
C ARG A 473 -2.96 26.71 -17.20
N VAL A 474 -2.24 27.82 -17.31
CA VAL A 474 -1.54 28.47 -16.21
C VAL A 474 -2.51 28.56 -15.02
N CYS A 475 -2.16 27.92 -13.90
CA CYS A 475 -2.88 28.12 -12.63
C CYS A 475 -2.80 29.61 -12.27
N ASN A 476 -3.93 30.29 -12.18
CA ASN A 476 -4.04 31.58 -11.48
C ASN A 476 -5.51 31.89 -11.15
N PRO A 477 -5.81 32.66 -10.07
CA PRO A 477 -4.83 33.39 -9.24
C PRO A 477 -5.12 33.23 -7.73
N LEU A 478 -4.17 32.88 -6.87
CA LEU A 478 -2.99 33.66 -6.50
C LEU A 478 -2.13 32.73 -5.63
N LEU A 479 -1.10 32.05 -6.14
CA LEU A 479 -0.03 31.56 -5.27
C LEU A 479 1.16 32.49 -5.51
N TYR A 480 1.38 33.43 -4.59
CA TYR A 480 2.46 34.39 -4.71
C TYR A 480 3.05 34.71 -3.35
N ILE A 481 4.31 35.14 -3.38
CA ILE A 481 5.03 35.60 -2.19
C ILE A 481 5.20 37.11 -2.30
N SER A 482 4.79 37.82 -1.26
CA SER A 482 5.08 39.26 -1.16
C SER A 482 6.55 39.51 -0.78
N ASP A 483 7.03 40.73 -1.00
CA ASP A 483 8.35 41.18 -0.53
C ASP A 483 8.51 41.03 1.00
N SER A 484 7.40 40.93 1.72
CA SER A 484 7.31 40.68 3.16
C SER A 484 7.34 39.19 3.53
N LYS A 485 7.63 38.29 2.57
CA LYS A 485 7.73 36.83 2.76
C LYS A 485 6.42 36.18 3.21
N ILE A 486 5.29 36.78 2.84
CA ILE A 486 3.97 36.22 3.08
C ILE A 486 3.53 35.47 1.82
N VAL A 487 3.28 34.18 1.95
CA VAL A 487 2.68 33.34 0.91
C VAL A 487 1.17 33.53 0.99
N THR A 488 0.57 33.98 -0.10
CA THR A 488 -0.90 34.11 -0.22
C THR A 488 -1.39 33.08 -1.21
N TYR A 489 -2.51 32.43 -0.88
CA TYR A 489 -3.16 31.38 -1.68
C TYR A 489 -4.68 31.46 -1.61
N ASP A 490 -5.37 30.94 -2.63
CA ASP A 490 -6.84 30.91 -2.72
C ASP A 490 -7.30 29.48 -3.03
N ILE A 491 -8.30 28.99 -2.29
CA ILE A 491 -8.83 27.63 -2.44
C ILE A 491 -10.34 27.67 -2.74
N PRO A 492 -10.82 27.00 -3.80
CA PRO A 492 -12.17 27.20 -4.33
C PRO A 492 -13.27 26.53 -3.49
N ALA A 493 -12.92 25.50 -2.72
CA ALA A 493 -13.82 24.76 -1.85
C ALA A 493 -13.09 24.38 -0.55
N ALA A 494 -13.85 24.06 0.51
CA ALA A 494 -13.25 23.55 1.73
C ALA A 494 -12.66 22.16 1.46
N SER A 495 -11.39 21.97 1.76
CA SER A 495 -10.69 20.71 1.54
C SER A 495 -9.49 20.56 2.47
N TYR A 496 -8.95 19.35 2.56
CA TYR A 496 -7.58 19.16 3.04
C TYR A 496 -6.61 19.81 2.05
N ILE A 497 -5.66 20.59 2.55
CA ILE A 497 -4.66 21.25 1.73
C ILE A 497 -3.27 21.00 2.28
N ARG A 498 -2.28 21.00 1.37
CA ARG A 498 -0.87 20.98 1.71
C ARG A 498 -0.15 22.09 0.97
N LEU A 499 0.49 22.98 1.71
CA LEU A 499 1.29 24.08 1.17
C LEU A 499 2.74 23.87 1.58
N GLU A 500 3.60 23.66 0.59
CA GLU A 500 4.98 23.21 0.78
C GLU A 500 5.95 24.07 -0.03
N VAL A 501 7.18 24.16 0.44
CA VAL A 501 8.31 24.83 -0.22
C VAL A 501 9.28 23.74 -0.65
N TRP A 502 9.76 23.85 -1.88
CA TRP A 502 10.65 22.91 -2.55
C TRP A 502 11.86 23.65 -3.09
N ASP A 503 13.03 23.03 -3.04
CA ASP A 503 14.20 23.56 -3.76
C ASP A 503 14.23 23.13 -5.23
N VAL A 504 15.22 23.62 -5.99
CA VAL A 504 15.35 23.31 -7.43
C VAL A 504 15.64 21.84 -7.75
N SER A 505 16.03 21.04 -6.75
CA SER A 505 16.25 19.60 -6.92
C SER A 505 14.99 18.78 -6.70
N GLY A 506 13.87 19.43 -6.36
CA GLY A 506 12.61 18.75 -6.07
C GLY A 506 12.52 18.21 -4.64
N ARG A 507 13.37 18.68 -3.72
CA ARG A 507 13.31 18.32 -2.29
C ARG A 507 12.41 19.30 -1.55
N LYS A 508 11.49 18.79 -0.73
CA LYS A 508 10.68 19.60 0.19
C LYS A 508 11.57 20.15 1.30
N VAL A 509 11.67 21.47 1.39
CA VAL A 509 12.49 22.16 2.40
C VAL A 509 11.66 22.66 3.58
N GLN A 510 10.34 22.82 3.40
CA GLN A 510 9.45 23.29 4.45
C GLN A 510 7.98 23.00 4.13
N THR A 511 7.20 22.55 5.10
CA THR A 511 5.73 22.60 5.04
C THR A 511 5.27 23.89 5.71
N LEU A 512 4.53 24.74 4.99
CA LEU A 512 3.99 26.00 5.52
C LEU A 512 2.61 25.83 6.14
N TYR A 513 1.82 24.90 5.61
CA TYR A 513 0.51 24.55 6.13
C TYR A 513 0.14 23.14 5.67
N GLU A 514 -0.44 22.35 6.57
CA GLU A 514 -1.04 21.06 6.26
C GLU A 514 -2.26 20.85 7.14
N GLY A 515 -3.40 20.53 6.53
CA GLY A 515 -4.65 20.31 7.24
C GLY A 515 -5.87 20.76 6.46
N TYR A 516 -7.04 20.60 7.08
CA TYR A 516 -8.31 21.06 6.50
C TYR A 516 -8.40 22.59 6.50
N ALA A 517 -8.83 23.18 5.39
CA ALA A 517 -9.00 24.62 5.24
C ALA A 517 -10.32 24.97 4.54
N PRO A 518 -11.15 25.88 5.11
CA PRO A 518 -12.32 26.42 4.41
C PRO A 518 -11.95 27.25 3.17
N SER A 519 -12.86 27.28 2.18
CA SER A 519 -12.69 28.04 0.93
C SER A 519 -12.37 29.53 1.13
N GLY A 520 -11.68 30.10 0.14
CA GLY A 520 -11.32 31.51 0.08
C GLY A 520 -9.83 31.79 0.30
N LYS A 521 -9.49 33.08 0.26
CA LYS A 521 -8.11 33.58 0.35
C LYS A 521 -7.51 33.41 1.74
N ARG A 522 -6.24 32.99 1.75
CA ARG A 522 -5.44 32.64 2.91
C ARG A 522 -4.04 33.20 2.75
N SER A 523 -3.34 33.32 3.88
CA SER A 523 -1.92 33.68 3.88
C SER A 523 -1.18 33.05 5.04
N CYS A 524 0.08 32.68 4.82
CA CYS A 524 0.99 32.21 5.86
C CYS A 524 2.39 32.80 5.67
N GLY A 525 3.18 32.88 6.75
CA GLY A 525 4.55 33.37 6.70
C GLY A 525 5.52 32.29 6.19
N LEU A 526 6.45 32.67 5.32
CA LEU A 526 7.63 31.88 4.98
C LEU A 526 8.76 32.26 5.95
N ASN A 527 9.38 31.27 6.61
CA ASN A 527 10.54 31.51 7.47
C ASN A 527 11.85 31.31 6.68
N PRO A 528 12.48 32.38 6.16
CA PRO A 528 13.65 32.26 5.29
C PRO A 528 14.94 31.95 6.06
N ALA A 529 14.95 32.07 7.39
CA ALA A 529 16.18 31.93 8.19
C ALA A 529 16.78 30.51 8.13
N ALA A 530 15.96 29.53 7.76
CA ALA A 530 16.36 28.14 7.56
C ALA A 530 16.64 27.78 6.09
N LEU A 531 16.49 28.73 5.15
CA LEU A 531 16.63 28.50 3.70
C LEU A 531 17.85 29.24 3.18
N ALA A 532 18.63 28.64 2.29
CA ALA A 532 19.78 29.31 1.64
C ALA A 532 19.30 30.30 0.56
N SER A 533 20.21 31.17 0.07
CA SER A 533 19.94 31.95 -1.13
C SER A 533 19.77 31.01 -2.33
N GLY A 534 18.66 31.10 -3.05
CA GLY A 534 18.36 30.16 -4.12
C GLY A 534 16.96 30.32 -4.71
N THR A 535 16.69 29.52 -5.73
CA THR A 535 15.35 29.41 -6.31
C THR A 535 14.57 28.33 -5.54
N TYR A 536 13.31 28.60 -5.27
CA TYR A 536 12.38 27.68 -4.61
C TYR A 536 11.05 27.63 -5.35
N PHE A 537 10.32 26.54 -5.17
CA PHE A 537 8.98 26.34 -5.69
C PHE A 537 8.03 26.13 -4.51
N LEU A 538 6.94 26.87 -4.47
CA LEU A 538 5.82 26.60 -3.59
C LEU A 538 4.87 25.67 -4.31
N THR A 539 4.39 24.61 -3.65
CA THR A 539 3.28 23.80 -4.15
C THR A 539 2.10 23.93 -3.20
N LEU A 540 0.94 24.26 -3.75
CA LEU A 540 -0.34 24.15 -3.06
C LEU A 540 -1.10 22.96 -3.65
N ARG A 541 -1.37 21.96 -2.82
CA ARG A 541 -2.18 20.79 -3.16
C ARG A 541 -3.54 20.92 -2.48
N TYR A 542 -4.60 20.70 -3.24
CA TYR A 542 -5.96 20.62 -2.73
C TYR A 542 -6.81 19.73 -3.66
N GLY A 543 -7.42 18.68 -3.10
CA GLY A 543 -8.03 17.62 -3.92
C GLY A 543 -7.02 17.02 -4.91
N SER A 544 -7.38 16.94 -6.19
CA SER A 544 -6.48 16.51 -7.28
C SER A 544 -5.67 17.65 -7.93
N GLN A 545 -5.82 18.88 -7.46
CA GLN A 545 -5.15 20.03 -8.07
C GLN A 545 -3.83 20.34 -7.36
N THR A 546 -2.81 20.63 -8.18
CA THR A 546 -1.53 21.17 -7.71
C THR A 546 -1.28 22.50 -8.41
N CYS A 547 -1.07 23.56 -7.62
CA CYS A 547 -0.60 24.84 -8.13
C CYS A 547 0.82 25.09 -7.66
N ILE A 548 1.66 25.58 -8.58
CA ILE A 548 3.08 25.79 -8.34
C ILE A 548 3.41 27.27 -8.54
N ALA A 549 4.15 27.86 -7.61
CA ALA A 549 4.70 29.20 -7.75
C ALA A 549 6.22 29.19 -7.53
N LYS A 550 6.95 29.86 -8.41
CA LYS A 550 8.40 30.02 -8.27
C LYS A 550 8.71 31.26 -7.43
N THR A 551 9.69 31.15 -6.54
CA THR A 551 10.26 32.27 -5.81
C THR A 551 11.79 32.21 -5.82
N VAL A 552 12.44 33.34 -5.58
CA VAL A 552 13.89 33.44 -5.41
C VAL A 552 14.16 34.10 -4.07
N LEU A 553 14.89 33.41 -3.20
CA LEU A 553 15.38 33.94 -1.94
C LEU A 553 16.81 34.42 -2.13
N VAL A 554 17.09 35.64 -1.71
CA VAL A 554 18.44 36.21 -1.68
C VAL A 554 18.64 36.80 -0.28
N HIS A 555 19.63 36.28 0.43
CA HIS A 555 20.12 36.83 1.70
C HIS A 555 21.22 37.86 1.49
#